data_AF-A0A8S3JJN8-F1
#
_entry.id   AF-A0A8S3JJN8-F1
#
_cell.length_a   1.000
_cell.length_b   1.000
_cell.length_c   1.000
_cell.angle_alpha   90.00
_cell.angle_beta   90.00
_cell.angle_gamma   90.00
#
_symmetry.space_group_name_H-M   'P 1'
#
loop_
_entity.id
_entity.type
_entity.pdbx_description
1 polymer ?
#
loop_
_entity_poly.entity_id
_entity_poly.type
_entity_poly.pdbx_seq_one_letter_code
_entity_poly.pdbx_strand_id
1 'polypeptide(L)' 'MADCYQTILRGNGLPTKIMSFCFKLYGSHYLYNLFAPILSKMIIADLRSYEVDPSRIEQ' A
#
# COMPACT_ATOMS: atom_id res chain seq x y z
N MET A 1 2.08 17.42 -22.00
CA MET A 1 0.78 17.48 -21.29
C MET A 1 0.39 16.05 -20.98
N ALA A 2 -0.35 15.76 -19.90
CA ALA A 2 -0.80 14.39 -19.63
C ALA A 2 -2.01 14.12 -20.53
N ASP A 3 -1.83 13.34 -21.60
CA ASP A 3 -2.79 13.23 -22.70
C ASP A 3 -4.03 12.35 -22.37
N CYS A 4 -4.19 11.89 -21.12
CA CYS A 4 -5.37 11.19 -20.62
C CYS A 4 -5.44 11.24 -19.09
N TYR A 5 -6.63 11.41 -18.51
CA TYR A 5 -6.83 11.41 -17.05
C TYR A 5 -6.29 10.14 -16.36
N GLN A 6 -6.28 9.01 -17.07
CA GLN A 6 -5.81 7.71 -16.56
C GLN A 6 -4.30 7.67 -16.24
N THR A 7 -3.51 8.62 -16.77
CA THR A 7 -2.05 8.65 -16.56
C THR A 7 -1.60 9.73 -15.58
N ILE A 8 -2.52 10.59 -15.15
CA ILE A 8 -2.23 11.67 -14.20
C ILE A 8 -1.74 11.06 -12.89
N LEU A 9 -0.57 11.52 -12.43
CA LEU A 9 0.09 11.13 -11.18
C LEU A 9 0.51 9.65 -11.08
N ARG A 10 0.40 8.89 -12.18
CA ARG A 10 0.85 7.49 -12.24
C ARG A 10 2.37 7.34 -12.41
N GLY A 11 3.03 8.38 -12.91
CA GLY A 11 4.49 8.42 -13.10
C GLY A 11 5.26 8.96 -11.89
N ASN A 12 6.59 8.90 -11.94
CA ASN A 12 7.49 9.38 -10.87
C ASN A 12 7.92 10.86 -11.04
N GLY A 13 7.03 11.70 -11.59
CA GLY A 13 7.29 13.12 -11.79
C GLY A 13 7.26 13.91 -10.48
N LEU A 14 7.74 15.16 -10.54
CA LEU A 14 7.73 16.08 -9.40
C LEU A 14 6.34 16.21 -8.73
N PRO A 15 5.21 16.34 -9.46
CA PRO A 15 3.88 16.42 -8.84
C PRO A 15 3.54 15.18 -8.00
N THR A 16 3.83 13.98 -8.50
CA THR A 16 3.60 12.73 -7.76
C THR A 16 4.48 12.65 -6.52
N LYS A 17 5.73 13.09 -6.60
CA LYS A 17 6.63 13.13 -5.44
C LYS A 17 6.14 14.09 -4.36
N ILE A 18 5.67 15.29 -4.75
CA ILE A 18 5.08 16.26 -3.82
C ILE A 18 3.84 15.66 -3.16
N MET A 19 2.95 15.05 -3.93
CA MET A 19 1.75 14.39 -3.41
C MET A 19 2.09 13.29 -2.39
N SER A 20 2.99 12.37 -2.74
CA SER A 20 3.45 11.31 -1.83
C SER A 20 4.11 11.87 -0.58
N PHE A 21 4.87 12.97 -0.71
CA PHE A 21 5.45 13.66 0.44
C PHE A 21 4.38 14.22 1.38
N CYS A 22 3.36 14.92 0.85
CA CYS A 22 2.24 15.42 1.64
C CYS A 22 1.47 14.28 2.35
N PHE A 23 1.17 13.19 1.63
CA PHE A 23 0.52 12.03 2.26
C PHE A 23 1.36 11.41 3.36
N LYS A 24 2.68 11.31 3.18
CA LYS A 24 3.56 10.81 4.23
C LYS A 24 3.57 11.77 5.43
N LEU A 25 3.75 13.06 5.20
CA LEU A 25 3.91 14.06 6.25
C LEU A 25 2.66 14.16 7.14
N TYR A 26 1.48 14.17 6.53
CA TYR A 26 0.23 14.37 7.26
C TYR A 26 -0.54 13.07 7.54
N GLY A 27 -0.33 12.02 6.74
CA GLY A 27 -1.09 10.77 6.82
C GLY A 27 -0.44 9.68 7.65
N SER A 28 0.85 9.77 8.01
CA SER A 28 1.55 8.67 8.69
C SER A 28 0.89 8.25 10.00
N HIS A 29 0.49 9.21 10.85
CA HIS A 29 -0.17 8.91 12.12
C HIS A 29 -1.56 8.29 11.90
N TYR A 30 -2.31 8.80 10.92
CA TYR A 30 -3.60 8.24 10.52
C TYR A 30 -3.47 6.79 10.06
N LEU A 31 -2.54 6.51 9.13
CA LEU A 31 -2.30 5.16 8.63
C LEU A 31 -1.85 4.21 9.74
N TYR A 32 -0.98 4.67 10.64
CA TYR A 32 -0.55 3.86 11.78
C TYR A 32 -1.72 3.45 12.66
N ASN A 33 -2.54 4.41 13.11
CA ASN A 33 -3.68 4.11 13.99
C ASN A 33 -4.71 3.20 13.30
N LEU A 34 -4.87 3.33 11.99
CA LEU A 34 -5.79 2.51 11.21
C LEU A 34 -5.27 1.07 11.04
N PHE A 35 -4.01 0.90 10.62
CA PHE A 35 -3.48 -0.41 10.22
C PHE A 35 -2.83 -1.20 11.35
N ALA A 36 -2.25 -0.55 12.36
CA ALA A 36 -1.55 -1.23 13.45
C ALA A 36 -2.39 -2.35 14.12
N PRO A 37 -3.66 -2.14 14.53
CA PRO A 37 -4.45 -3.21 15.13
C PRO A 37 -4.81 -4.34 14.15
N ILE A 38 -4.97 -4.02 12.86
CA ILE A 38 -5.30 -5.00 11.81
C ILE A 38 -4.09 -5.90 11.55
N LEU A 39 -2.91 -5.30 11.37
CA LEU A 39 -1.66 -6.02 11.14
C LEU A 39 -1.28 -6.88 12.35
N SER A 40 -1.48 -6.37 13.57
CA SER A 40 -1.24 -7.14 14.79
C SER A 40 -2.09 -8.43 14.83
N LYS A 41 -3.39 -8.33 14.52
CA LYS A 41 -4.27 -9.52 14.41
C LYS A 41 -3.81 -10.48 13.32
N MET A 42 -3.47 -9.96 12.15
CA MET A 42 -3.11 -10.76 10.99
C MET A 42 -1.78 -11.51 11.17
N ILE A 43 -0.80 -10.89 11.83
CA ILE A 43 0.55 -11.45 11.98
C ILE A 43 0.66 -12.35 13.21
N ILE A 44 0.02 -11.97 14.32
CA ILE A 44 0.21 -12.64 15.62
C ILE A 44 -0.84 -13.73 15.86
N ALA A 45 -2.08 -13.52 15.42
CA ALA A 45 -3.21 -14.39 15.79
C ALA A 45 -3.60 -15.43 14.72
N ASP A 46 -3.13 -15.29 13.48
CA ASP A 46 -3.64 -16.09 12.35
C ASP A 46 -2.51 -16.51 11.39
N LEU A 47 -1.96 -17.71 11.59
CA LEU A 47 -0.95 -18.34 10.72
C LEU A 47 -1.57 -18.89 9.43
N ARG A 48 -2.35 -18.07 8.72
CA ARG A 48 -2.91 -18.45 7.42
C ARG A 48 -1.89 -18.24 6.31
N SER A 49 -1.81 -19.21 5.41
CA SER A 49 -1.14 -19.02 4.12
C SER A 49 -2.02 -18.15 3.22
N TYR A 50 -1.42 -17.14 2.62
CA TYR A 50 -2.02 -16.31 1.57
C TYR A 50 -1.49 -16.69 0.19
N GLU A 51 -0.75 -17.80 0.08
CA GLU A 51 -0.24 -18.29 -1.20
C GLU A 51 -1.42 -18.83 -2.03
N VAL A 52 -1.63 -18.22 -3.18
CA VAL A 52 -2.70 -18.59 -4.12
C VAL A 52 -2.16 -19.15 -5.43
N ASP A 53 -0.84 -19.08 -5.65
CA ASP A 53 -0.19 -19.66 -6.82
C ASP A 53 -0.05 -21.17 -6.63
N PRO A 54 -0.76 -22.00 -7.43
CA PRO A 54 -0.72 -23.45 -7.28
C PRO A 54 0.67 -24.05 -7.47
N SER A 55 1.55 -23.39 -8.23
CA SER A 55 2.92 -23.86 -8.46
C SER A 55 3.85 -23.66 -7.26
N ARG A 56 3.43 -22.85 -6.27
CA ARG A 56 4.23 -22.47 -5.08
C ARG A 56 3.66 -23.02 -3.78
N ILE A 57 2.46 -23.60 -3.81
CA ILE A 57 1.86 -24.30 -2.67
C ILE A 57 2.55 -25.67 -2.56
N GLU A 58 3.23 -25.93 -1.43
CA GLU A 58 3.76 -27.27 -1.15
C GLU A 58 2.61 -28.28 -1.19
N GLN A 59 2.74 -29.26 -2.07
CA GLN A 59 1.74 -30.30 -2.29
C GLN A 59 1.85 -31.42 -1.25
#